data_AF-A0A956G132-F1
#
_entry.id   AF-A0A956G132-F1
#
_cell.length_a   1.000
_cell.length_b   1.000
_cell.length_c   1.000
_cell.angle_alpha   90.00
_cell.angle_beta   90.00
_cell.angle_gamma   90.00
#
_symmetry.space_group_name_H-M   'P 1'
#
loop_
_entity.id
_entity.type
_entity.pdbx_description
1 polymer ?
#
loop_
_entity_poly.entity_id
_entity_poly.type
_entity_poly.pdbx_seq_one_letter_code
_entity_poly.pdbx_strand_id
1 'polypeptide(L)'
;MMYRSLIGRAALVLMLAFVAAAAGGGCGVDADTCPEGGCYQKCAGEVCSFTCSGGGCTQECAAGARCSFTCSGVGCQQKCTPGALSCSFTCSGGGCGQFCAGVAACSTTCTRGGCSGD
;
A
#
# COMPACT_ATOMS: atom_id res chain seq x y z
N MET A 1 -51.26 -30.39 -32.69
CA MET A 1 -51.96 -29.11 -32.48
C MET A 1 -51.38 -28.47 -31.24
N MET A 2 -50.96 -27.19 -31.34
CA MET A 2 -50.89 -26.21 -30.24
C MET A 2 -49.82 -26.51 -29.15
N TYR A 3 -48.88 -25.63 -28.79
CA TYR A 3 -48.90 -24.17 -28.84
C TYR A 3 -47.46 -23.64 -28.75
N ARG A 4 -47.07 -22.87 -29.76
CA ARG A 4 -46.01 -21.87 -29.67
C ARG A 4 -46.43 -20.86 -28.60
N SER A 5 -45.63 -20.64 -27.56
CA SER A 5 -45.48 -19.36 -26.84
C SER A 5 -44.88 -19.60 -25.46
N LEU A 6 -43.67 -19.10 -25.23
CA LEU A 6 -43.30 -18.32 -24.04
C LEU A 6 -41.87 -17.76 -24.24
N ILE A 7 -41.65 -17.15 -25.41
CA ILE A 7 -40.60 -16.13 -25.57
C ILE A 7 -41.24 -14.86 -25.04
N GLY A 8 -41.03 -14.52 -23.76
CA GLY A 8 -41.80 -13.44 -23.16
C GLY A 8 -41.53 -13.14 -21.70
N ARG A 9 -40.29 -13.21 -21.23
CA ARG A 9 -39.82 -12.42 -20.08
C ARG A 9 -38.40 -11.96 -20.31
N ALA A 10 -38.28 -10.93 -21.15
CA ALA A 10 -37.21 -9.96 -21.00
C ALA A 10 -37.30 -9.39 -19.58
N ALA A 11 -36.46 -9.89 -18.68
CA ALA A 11 -35.96 -9.18 -17.51
C ALA A 11 -35.10 -10.14 -16.69
N LEU A 12 -33.83 -9.76 -16.54
CA LEU A 12 -33.18 -9.80 -15.23
C LEU A 12 -32.77 -11.19 -14.71
N VAL A 13 -31.75 -11.80 -15.30
CA VAL A 13 -30.62 -12.32 -14.49
C VAL A 13 -29.33 -12.04 -15.25
N LEU A 14 -29.09 -10.75 -15.48
CA LEU A 14 -27.75 -10.23 -15.73
C LEU A 14 -27.00 -10.31 -14.40
N MET A 15 -25.76 -10.81 -14.46
CA MET A 15 -24.77 -10.81 -13.39
C MET A 15 -25.02 -11.82 -12.27
N LEU A 16 -24.17 -12.85 -12.25
CA LEU A 16 -23.27 -13.10 -11.12
C LEU A 16 -22.07 -13.86 -11.70
N ALA A 17 -21.20 -13.12 -12.39
CA ALA A 17 -19.83 -13.57 -12.59
C ALA A 17 -19.19 -13.62 -11.21
N PHE A 18 -19.14 -14.81 -10.61
CA PHE A 18 -18.27 -15.07 -9.47
C PHE A 18 -16.83 -14.98 -9.98
N VAL A 19 -16.29 -13.76 -10.01
CA VAL A 19 -14.86 -13.54 -10.17
C VAL A 19 -14.22 -14.06 -8.89
N ALA A 20 -13.64 -15.26 -8.98
CA ALA A 20 -12.75 -15.79 -7.96
C ALA A 20 -11.52 -14.86 -7.89
N ALA A 21 -11.54 -13.92 -6.96
CA ALA A 21 -10.36 -13.15 -6.58
C ALA A 21 -9.45 -14.07 -5.75
N ALA A 22 -8.68 -14.91 -6.44
CA ALA A 22 -7.49 -15.51 -5.88
C ALA A 22 -6.43 -14.41 -5.77
N ALA A 23 -6.44 -13.66 -4.67
CA ALA A 23 -5.27 -12.92 -4.25
C ALA A 23 -4.44 -13.88 -3.38
N GLY A 24 -3.61 -14.67 -4.07
CA GLY A 24 -2.40 -15.18 -3.46
C GLY A 24 -1.32 -14.12 -3.69
N GLY A 25 -0.88 -13.45 -2.64
CA GLY A 25 0.16 -12.44 -2.71
C GLY A 25 1.22 -12.68 -1.65
N GLY A 26 2.09 -13.67 -1.89
CA GLY A 26 3.25 -13.91 -1.03
C GLY A 26 4.06 -12.64 -0.77
N CYS A 27 4.69 -12.58 0.41
CA CYS A 27 5.58 -11.53 0.84
C CYS A 27 6.81 -11.41 -0.09
N GLY A 28 6.63 -10.77 -1.24
CA GLY A 28 7.72 -10.34 -2.12
C GLY A 28 8.44 -9.17 -1.46
N VAL A 29 9.75 -9.31 -1.26
CA VAL A 29 10.61 -8.34 -0.56
C VAL A 29 10.87 -7.04 -1.34
N ASP A 30 10.29 -6.91 -2.54
CA ASP A 30 10.57 -5.82 -3.48
C ASP A 30 9.32 -5.30 -4.23
N ALA A 31 8.11 -5.68 -3.82
CA ALA A 31 6.91 -5.21 -4.50
C ALA A 31 6.64 -3.74 -4.15
N ASP A 32 6.64 -2.85 -5.16
CA ASP A 32 6.34 -1.42 -5.00
C ASP A 32 4.94 -1.15 -4.41
N THR A 33 4.05 -2.14 -4.53
CA THR A 33 2.68 -2.08 -4.00
C THR A 33 2.37 -3.31 -3.16
N CYS A 34 1.87 -3.08 -1.95
CA CYS A 34 1.48 -4.10 -1.00
C CYS A 34 0.00 -3.95 -0.59
N PRO A 35 -0.94 -4.52 -1.36
CA PRO A 35 -2.36 -4.40 -1.09
C PRO A 35 -2.82 -5.23 0.12
N GLU A 36 -2.20 -6.40 0.34
CA GLU A 36 -2.55 -7.32 1.44
C GLU A 36 -1.95 -6.88 2.79
N GLY A 37 -0.92 -6.04 2.78
CA GLY A 37 -0.22 -5.59 3.98
C GLY A 37 0.92 -6.52 4.40
N GLY A 38 1.64 -6.14 5.46
CA GLY A 38 2.72 -6.95 6.02
C GLY A 38 3.99 -7.07 5.16
N CYS A 39 4.10 -6.33 4.05
CA CYS A 39 5.29 -6.39 3.20
C CYS A 39 6.48 -5.70 3.84
N TYR A 40 7.67 -6.23 3.54
CA TYR A 40 8.94 -5.55 3.75
C TYR A 40 9.39 -4.96 2.41
N GLN A 41 9.50 -3.63 2.32
CA GLN A 41 9.89 -2.91 1.11
C GLN A 41 11.14 -2.08 1.41
N LYS A 42 12.27 -2.41 0.78
CA LYS A 42 13.54 -1.71 0.98
C LYS A 42 14.00 -1.01 -0.28
N CYS A 43 14.23 0.29 -0.19
CA CYS A 43 14.77 1.08 -1.28
C CYS A 43 16.28 1.18 -1.14
N ALA A 44 17.02 0.56 -2.07
CA ALA A 44 18.47 0.71 -2.19
C ALA A 44 18.91 1.43 -3.48
N GLY A 45 17.96 1.82 -4.34
CA GLY A 45 18.20 2.58 -5.57
C GLY A 45 18.14 4.10 -5.37
N GLU A 46 18.39 4.89 -6.43
CA GLU A 46 18.41 6.36 -6.31
C GLU A 46 17.05 6.98 -5.99
N VAL A 47 15.96 6.42 -6.51
CA VAL A 47 14.59 6.90 -6.28
C VAL A 47 13.63 5.72 -6.17
N CYS A 48 12.86 5.61 -5.08
CA CYS A 48 11.83 4.58 -4.93
C CYS A 48 10.50 5.17 -4.42
N SER A 49 9.41 4.56 -4.86
CA SER A 49 8.06 4.91 -4.43
C SER A 49 7.29 3.65 -4.03
N PHE A 50 6.97 3.51 -2.75
CA PHE A 50 6.34 2.31 -2.21
C PHE A 50 4.98 2.59 -1.59
N THR A 51 4.00 1.74 -1.87
CA THR A 51 2.62 1.89 -1.38
C THR A 51 2.19 0.66 -0.60
N CYS A 52 1.70 0.86 0.61
CA CYS A 52 1.13 -0.19 1.46
C CYS A 52 -0.33 0.12 1.78
N SER A 53 -1.25 -0.59 1.12
CA SER A 53 -2.70 -0.42 1.32
C SER A 53 -3.20 -1.27 2.49
N GLY A 54 -2.66 -2.47 2.67
CA GLY A 54 -3.13 -3.43 3.68
C GLY A 54 -2.68 -3.13 5.11
N GLY A 55 -1.70 -2.23 5.28
CA GLY A 55 -1.14 -1.88 6.59
C GLY A 55 -0.08 -2.84 7.08
N GLY A 56 0.53 -2.54 8.23
CA GLY A 56 1.55 -3.38 8.85
C GLY A 56 2.85 -3.54 8.03
N CYS A 57 3.04 -2.75 6.98
CA CYS A 57 4.26 -2.86 6.17
C CYS A 57 5.45 -2.20 6.86
N THR A 58 6.64 -2.74 6.58
CA THR A 58 7.90 -2.09 6.90
C THR A 58 8.50 -1.52 5.62
N GLN A 59 8.76 -0.22 5.60
CA GLN A 59 9.30 0.51 4.45
C GLN A 59 10.61 1.18 4.88
N GLU A 60 11.72 0.81 4.24
CA GLU A 60 13.06 1.24 4.62
C GLU A 60 13.75 1.97 3.46
N CYS A 61 14.20 3.20 3.69
CA CYS A 61 14.95 3.99 2.74
C CYS A 61 16.44 3.93 3.07
N ALA A 62 17.25 3.32 2.20
CA ALA A 62 18.69 3.20 2.40
C ALA A 62 19.44 4.51 2.14
N ALA A 63 20.70 4.55 2.56
CA ALA A 63 21.59 5.67 2.27
C ALA A 63 21.75 5.89 0.76
N GLY A 64 21.82 7.15 0.33
CA GLY A 64 21.91 7.52 -1.08
C GLY A 64 20.57 7.49 -1.84
N ALA A 65 19.48 7.04 -1.23
CA ALA A 65 18.17 6.96 -1.88
C ALA A 65 17.28 8.18 -1.64
N ARG A 66 16.35 8.44 -2.58
CA ARG A 66 15.20 9.33 -2.42
C ARG A 66 13.93 8.49 -2.35
N CYS A 67 13.22 8.52 -1.24
CA CYS A 67 12.11 7.63 -1.00
C CYS A 67 10.78 8.37 -0.84
N SER A 68 9.73 7.84 -1.46
CA SER A 68 8.34 8.24 -1.22
C SER A 68 7.53 7.03 -0.78
N PHE A 69 7.18 6.98 0.50
CA PHE A 69 6.44 5.86 1.08
C PHE A 69 5.04 6.28 1.48
N THR A 70 4.05 5.57 0.95
CA THR A 70 2.64 5.76 1.28
C THR A 70 2.12 4.54 2.02
N CYS A 71 1.48 4.76 3.16
CA CYS A 71 0.75 3.78 3.92
C CYS A 71 -0.70 4.24 4.11
N SER A 72 -1.61 3.55 3.43
CA SER A 72 -3.05 3.79 3.55
C SER A 72 -3.71 2.87 4.59
N GLY A 73 -3.05 1.76 4.92
CA GLY A 73 -3.45 0.89 6.02
C GLY A 73 -2.96 1.40 7.39
N VAL A 74 -3.22 0.62 8.43
CA VAL A 74 -2.80 0.97 9.80
C VAL A 74 -1.41 0.41 10.12
N GLY A 75 -0.66 1.05 11.02
CA GLY A 75 0.48 0.42 11.68
C GLY A 75 1.72 0.20 10.81
N CYS A 76 1.94 0.99 9.75
CA CYS A 76 3.17 0.87 8.96
C CYS A 76 4.39 1.44 9.71
N GLN A 77 5.55 0.85 9.47
CA GLN A 77 6.84 1.32 9.95
C GLN A 77 7.63 1.89 8.77
N GLN A 78 7.78 3.21 8.72
CA GLN A 78 8.49 3.96 7.68
C GLN A 78 9.78 4.49 8.26
N LYS A 79 10.92 4.07 7.70
CA LYS A 79 12.25 4.37 8.24
C LYS A 79 13.15 4.96 7.15
N CYS A 80 13.70 6.12 7.45
CA CYS A 80 14.76 6.75 6.69
C CYS A 80 16.08 6.40 7.38
N THR A 81 17.02 5.78 6.67
CA THR A 81 18.34 5.52 7.25
C THR A 81 19.22 6.77 7.14
N PRO A 82 20.18 6.96 8.09
CA PRO A 82 21.16 8.03 7.97
C PRO A 82 21.89 7.99 6.62
N GLY A 83 22.01 9.15 5.97
CA GLY A 83 22.64 9.26 4.66
C GLY A 83 21.69 9.08 3.47
N ALA A 84 20.38 8.85 3.69
CA ALA A 84 19.40 8.99 2.62
C ALA A 84 19.34 10.44 2.12
N LEU A 85 19.06 10.64 0.84
CA LEU A 85 19.01 11.96 0.21
C LEU A 85 17.72 12.70 0.56
N SER A 86 16.59 11.98 0.56
CA SER A 86 15.30 12.53 0.99
C SER A 86 14.30 11.43 1.33
N CYS A 87 13.42 11.68 2.28
CA CYS A 87 12.34 10.78 2.67
C CYS A 87 11.01 11.53 2.73
N SER A 88 10.00 11.02 2.04
CA SER A 88 8.62 11.50 2.12
C SER A 88 7.73 10.36 2.56
N PHE A 89 7.13 10.51 3.73
CA PHE A 89 6.31 9.51 4.41
C PHE A 89 4.89 10.02 4.52
N THR A 90 3.95 9.24 3.98
CA THR A 90 2.52 9.49 4.08
C THR A 90 1.86 8.35 4.81
N CYS A 91 1.19 8.64 5.92
CA CYS A 91 0.36 7.68 6.66
C CYS A 91 -1.07 8.22 6.78
N SER A 92 -1.97 7.70 5.97
CA SER A 92 -3.39 8.07 6.03
C SER A 92 -4.21 7.11 6.89
N GLY A 93 -3.79 5.86 7.07
CA GLY A 93 -4.51 4.87 7.89
C GLY A 93 -4.36 5.05 9.39
N GLY A 94 -3.27 5.70 9.86
CA GLY A 94 -2.99 5.95 11.27
C GLY A 94 -2.13 4.86 11.93
N GLY A 95 -1.62 5.13 13.13
CA GLY A 95 -0.80 4.16 13.86
C GLY A 95 0.62 3.94 13.30
N CYS A 96 1.08 4.76 12.36
CA CYS A 96 2.37 4.52 11.70
C CYS A 96 3.57 5.03 12.53
N GLY A 97 4.67 4.30 12.51
CA GLY A 97 5.98 4.82 12.93
C GLY A 97 6.70 5.47 11.75
N GLN A 98 7.11 6.73 11.87
CA GLN A 98 7.79 7.50 10.82
C GLN A 98 9.11 8.04 11.37
N PHE A 99 10.24 7.47 10.98
CA PHE A 99 11.55 7.79 11.54
C PHE A 99 12.46 8.37 10.46
N CYS A 100 12.94 9.59 10.66
CA CYS A 100 13.74 10.36 9.72
C CYS A 100 15.25 10.27 9.99
N ALA A 101 15.68 9.78 11.15
CA ALA A 101 17.08 9.54 11.51
C ALA A 101 18.06 10.69 11.19
N GLY A 102 17.60 11.95 11.35
CA GLY A 102 18.42 13.14 11.13
C GLY A 102 18.65 13.53 9.67
N VAL A 103 17.88 12.98 8.72
CA VAL A 103 17.95 13.37 7.30
C VAL A 103 17.34 14.76 7.12
N ALA A 104 18.10 15.65 6.48
CA ALA A 104 17.72 17.06 6.32
C ALA A 104 16.43 17.27 5.50
N ALA A 105 16.18 16.41 4.52
CA ALA A 105 14.98 16.45 3.67
C ALA A 105 14.04 15.29 4.03
N CYS A 106 13.44 15.35 5.23
CA CYS A 106 12.42 14.41 5.65
C CYS A 106 11.07 15.09 5.84
N SER A 107 10.01 14.51 5.26
CA SER A 107 8.64 15.00 5.40
C SER A 107 7.75 13.84 5.84
N THR A 108 6.99 14.06 6.93
CA THR A 108 6.08 13.09 7.52
C THR A 108 4.66 13.65 7.48
N THR A 109 3.70 12.80 7.14
CA THR A 109 2.27 13.14 7.15
C THR A 109 1.50 12.07 7.88
N CYS A 110 0.65 12.46 8.83
CA CYS A 110 -0.22 11.56 9.57
C CYS A 110 -1.64 12.13 9.63
N THR A 111 -2.60 11.46 8.98
CA THR A 111 -3.97 12.00 8.87
C THR A 111 -4.91 11.50 9.96
N ARG A 112 -4.84 10.20 10.32
CA ARG A 112 -5.80 9.57 11.26
C ARG A 112 -5.32 9.50 12.73
N GLY A 113 -4.15 10.07 13.04
CA GLY A 113 -3.58 10.05 14.38
C GLY A 113 -2.91 8.72 14.76
N GLY A 114 -2.39 8.65 15.99
CA GLY A 114 -1.67 7.48 16.50
C GLY A 114 -0.30 7.24 15.84
N CYS A 115 0.19 8.17 15.04
CA CYS A 115 1.54 8.05 14.49
C CYS A 115 2.59 8.39 15.55
N SER A 116 3.73 7.71 15.45
CA SER A 116 4.92 7.97 16.26
C SER A 116 6.08 8.26 15.32
N GLY A 117 7.06 9.06 15.74
CA GLY A 117 8.10 9.50 14.83
C GLY A 117 8.78 10.79 15.22
N ASP A 118 9.79 11.14 14.43
CA ASP A 118 10.59 12.37 14.55
C ASP A 118 9.85 13.59 13.96
#